data_AF-A0A7H2Q5C6-F1
#
_entry.id   AF-A0A7H2Q5C6-F1
#
_cell.length_a   1.000
_cell.length_b   1.000
_cell.length_c   1.000
_cell.angle_alpha   90.00
_cell.angle_beta   90.00
_cell.angle_gamma   90.00
#
_symmetry.space_group_name_H-M   'P 1'
#
loop_
_entity.id
_entity.type
_entity.pdbx_description
1 polymer ?
#
loop_
_entity_poly.entity_id
_entity_poly.type
_entity_poly.pdbx_seq_one_letter_code
_entity_poly.pdbx_strand_id
1 'polypeptide(L)'
;MIFGNKDTFALFIEPILYIESMQDYDCFCGFYIKGNKYSSETTQMLYTQKESVKVGALCNVIDSEKYFFMDVKECFKEMLSIRYLNFIAENEAEYMDKEWIYYDYNEFIYSANLGSSLFGEDRYDLFCIGYKGEVRLISYKIANTYFSLKYLKQYEINECIIKKNELEKIVCKIEHAAFN
;
A
#
# COMPACT_ATOMS: atom_id res chain seq x y z
N MET A 1 17.85 0.46 -3.68
CA MET A 1 17.40 0.38 -5.09
C MET A 1 16.06 1.09 -5.24
N ILE A 2 15.82 1.75 -6.38
CA ILE A 2 14.57 2.44 -6.70
C ILE A 2 14.05 1.93 -8.05
N PHE A 3 12.76 1.67 -8.12
CA PHE A 3 12.08 1.04 -9.25
C PHE A 3 10.90 1.92 -9.69
N GLY A 4 11.06 2.63 -10.81
CA GLY A 4 10.06 3.58 -11.34
C GLY A 4 10.61 5.00 -11.40
N ASN A 5 9.71 5.99 -11.39
CA ASN A 5 10.04 7.41 -11.42
C ASN A 5 9.54 8.08 -10.13
N LYS A 6 10.45 8.65 -9.32
CA LYS A 6 10.11 9.28 -8.04
C LYS A 6 9.13 10.44 -8.19
N ASP A 7 9.16 11.14 -9.32
CA ASP A 7 8.32 12.31 -9.57
C ASP A 7 6.85 11.92 -9.85
N THR A 8 6.60 10.66 -10.23
CA THR A 8 5.25 10.11 -10.45
C THR A 8 4.97 8.99 -9.45
N PHE A 9 5.53 7.81 -9.68
CA PHE A 9 5.48 6.66 -8.80
C PHE A 9 6.75 5.83 -8.89
N ALA A 10 7.30 5.48 -7.73
CA ALA A 10 8.38 4.50 -7.64
C ALA A 10 8.25 3.66 -6.37
N LEU A 11 8.67 2.41 -6.43
CA LEU A 11 8.91 1.60 -5.25
C LEU A 11 10.41 1.65 -4.91
N PHE A 12 10.76 1.48 -3.65
CA PHE A 12 12.17 1.34 -3.27
C PHE A 12 12.36 0.23 -2.24
N ILE A 13 13.53 -0.40 -2.32
CA ILE A 13 14.00 -1.39 -1.36
C ILE A 13 15.46 -1.04 -1.05
N GLU A 14 15.76 -0.82 0.22
CA GLU A 14 17.06 -0.39 0.72
C GLU A 14 17.61 -1.48 1.65
N PRO A 15 18.68 -2.20 1.26
CA PRO A 15 19.23 -3.28 2.05
C PRO A 15 19.94 -2.72 3.27
N ILE A 16 19.82 -3.39 4.41
CA ILE A 16 20.46 -3.01 5.67
C ILE A 16 21.56 -4.00 6.01
N LEU A 17 21.21 -5.29 6.06
CA LEU A 17 22.10 -6.36 6.46
C LEU A 17 21.76 -7.64 5.69
N TYR A 18 22.79 -8.36 5.26
CA TYR A 18 22.63 -9.73 4.80
C TYR A 18 22.57 -10.69 6.00
N ILE A 19 21.52 -11.51 6.07
CA ILE A 19 21.34 -12.50 7.13
C ILE A 19 21.70 -13.88 6.57
N GLU A 20 22.93 -14.33 6.85
CA GLU A 20 23.51 -15.57 6.31
C GLU A 20 22.62 -16.81 6.56
N SER A 21 22.02 -16.91 7.75
CA SER A 21 21.16 -18.05 8.12
C SER A 21 19.86 -18.12 7.29
N MET A 22 19.39 -16.99 6.78
CA MET A 22 18.20 -16.89 5.92
C MET A 22 18.57 -16.83 4.44
N GLN A 23 19.86 -16.64 4.13
CA GLN A 23 20.37 -16.35 2.79
C GLN A 23 19.66 -15.18 2.11
N ASP A 24 19.24 -14.18 2.88
CA ASP A 24 18.41 -13.08 2.39
C ASP A 24 18.75 -11.76 3.10
N TYR A 25 18.31 -10.65 2.53
CA TYR A 25 18.59 -9.31 3.04
C TYR A 25 17.43 -8.77 3.87
N ASP A 26 17.76 -8.24 5.05
CA ASP A 26 16.83 -7.37 5.76
C ASP A 26 16.85 -5.97 5.13
N CYS A 27 15.66 -5.42 4.90
CA CYS A 27 15.49 -4.21 4.08
C CYS A 27 14.52 -3.21 4.70
N PHE A 28 14.81 -1.93 4.52
CA PHE A 28 13.77 -0.90 4.50
C PHE A 28 13.09 -0.91 3.13
N CYS A 29 11.80 -0.64 3.11
CA CYS A 29 11.05 -0.55 1.87
C CYS A 29 10.04 0.59 1.92
N GLY A 30 9.48 0.89 0.77
CA GLY A 30 8.45 1.91 0.67
C GLY A 30 8.25 2.37 -0.75
N PHE A 31 7.69 3.56 -0.90
CA PHE A 31 7.32 4.11 -2.19
C PHE A 31 7.49 5.62 -2.24
N TYR A 32 7.54 6.12 -3.47
CA TYR A 32 7.42 7.51 -3.83
C TYR A 32 6.12 7.70 -4.59
N ILE A 33 5.40 8.78 -4.30
CA ILE A 33 4.25 9.22 -5.08
C ILE A 33 4.28 10.74 -5.17
N LYS A 34 4.32 11.26 -6.39
CA LYS A 34 4.48 12.70 -6.66
C LYS A 34 5.67 13.33 -5.91
N GLY A 35 6.81 12.63 -5.84
CA GLY A 35 8.00 13.08 -5.12
C GLY A 35 7.99 12.87 -3.61
N ASN A 36 6.84 12.60 -2.99
CA ASN A 36 6.74 12.34 -1.56
C ASN A 36 7.24 10.92 -1.24
N LYS A 37 8.21 10.80 -0.33
CA LYS A 37 8.78 9.52 0.10
C LYS A 37 8.04 8.97 1.31
N TYR A 38 7.61 7.73 1.21
CA TYR A 38 6.96 6.96 2.27
C TYR A 38 7.80 5.74 2.56
N SER A 39 8.28 5.62 3.80
CA SER A 39 9.23 4.56 4.20
C SER A 39 8.67 3.78 5.36
N SER A 40 8.95 2.48 5.37
CA SER A 40 8.64 1.62 6.51
C SER A 40 9.44 2.04 7.75
N GLU A 41 8.80 2.00 8.91
CA GLU A 41 9.47 2.21 10.21
C GLU A 41 10.24 0.96 10.64
N THR A 42 9.76 -0.21 10.23
CA THR A 42 10.38 -1.51 10.51
C THR A 42 11.02 -2.09 9.25
N THR A 43 11.99 -2.96 9.48
CA THR A 43 12.68 -3.71 8.45
C THR A 43 11.92 -5.00 8.15
N GLN A 44 12.08 -5.52 6.94
CA GLN A 44 11.55 -6.81 6.53
C GLN A 44 12.46 -7.46 5.49
N MET A 45 12.44 -8.79 5.46
CA MET A 45 13.18 -9.59 4.48
C MET A 45 12.81 -9.21 3.05
N LEU A 46 13.80 -9.16 2.15
CA LEU A 46 13.60 -8.92 0.72
C LEU A 46 12.64 -9.94 0.11
N TYR A 47 12.74 -11.22 0.49
CA TYR A 47 11.78 -12.25 0.06
C TYR A 47 10.33 -11.85 0.37
N THR A 48 10.05 -11.40 1.59
CA THR A 48 8.72 -10.93 1.99
C THR A 48 8.24 -9.77 1.13
N GLN A 49 9.15 -8.87 0.70
CA GLN A 49 8.79 -7.74 -0.17
C GLN A 49 8.39 -8.22 -1.55
N LYS A 50 9.16 -9.16 -2.12
CA LYS A 50 8.87 -9.74 -3.44
C LYS A 50 7.54 -10.48 -3.45
N GLU A 51 7.30 -11.30 -2.43
CA GLU A 51 6.02 -12.01 -2.30
C GLU A 51 4.86 -11.02 -2.13
N SER A 52 5.02 -9.96 -1.33
CA SER A 52 3.98 -8.92 -1.17
C SER A 52 3.60 -8.26 -2.51
N VAL A 53 4.58 -7.96 -3.37
CA VAL A 53 4.32 -7.44 -4.72
C VAL A 53 3.58 -8.44 -5.58
N LYS A 54 4.02 -9.70 -5.57
CA LYS A 54 3.52 -10.79 -6.41
C LYS A 54 2.08 -11.17 -6.06
N VAL A 55 1.72 -11.21 -4.79
CA VAL A 55 0.36 -11.57 -4.34
C VAL A 55 -0.56 -10.35 -4.23
N GLY A 56 -0.01 -9.15 -4.07
CA GLY A 56 -0.77 -7.91 -3.92
C GLY A 56 -1.30 -7.31 -5.21
N ALA A 57 -1.98 -6.18 -5.07
CA ALA A 57 -2.64 -5.45 -6.16
C ALA A 57 -1.66 -4.74 -7.13
N LEU A 58 -0.36 -4.73 -6.83
CA LEU A 58 0.68 -4.25 -7.75
C LEU A 58 0.83 -5.21 -8.94
N CYS A 59 0.87 -6.51 -8.69
CA CYS A 59 0.93 -7.53 -9.74
C CYS A 59 -0.46 -7.95 -10.23
N ASN A 60 -1.43 -8.05 -9.31
CA ASN A 60 -2.78 -8.54 -9.60
C ASN A 60 -3.79 -7.38 -9.70
N VAL A 61 -3.52 -6.42 -10.58
CA VAL A 61 -4.36 -5.22 -10.74
C VAL A 61 -5.78 -5.58 -11.17
N ILE A 62 -6.77 -5.16 -10.39
CA ILE A 62 -8.19 -5.33 -10.71
C ILE A 62 -8.77 -4.03 -11.29
N ASP A 63 -9.47 -4.16 -12.41
CA ASP A 63 -10.16 -3.05 -13.04
C ASP A 63 -11.47 -2.71 -12.33
N SER A 64 -11.66 -1.45 -11.98
CA SER A 64 -12.90 -0.93 -11.40
C SER A 64 -13.15 0.49 -11.86
N GLU A 65 -14.05 0.65 -12.85
CA GLU A 65 -14.44 1.97 -13.35
C GLU A 65 -15.01 2.86 -12.24
N LYS A 66 -15.83 2.29 -11.34
CA LYS A 66 -16.40 2.99 -10.19
C LYS A 66 -15.31 3.64 -9.35
N TYR A 67 -14.33 2.87 -8.88
CA TYR A 67 -13.32 3.40 -7.96
C TYR A 67 -12.23 4.18 -8.68
N PHE A 68 -11.97 3.89 -9.95
CA PHE A 68 -10.99 4.63 -10.73
C PHE A 68 -11.39 6.11 -10.90
N PHE A 69 -12.66 6.41 -11.15
CA PHE A 69 -13.15 7.78 -11.36
C PHE A 69 -13.77 8.45 -10.13
N MET A 70 -13.88 7.75 -9.01
CA MET A 70 -14.41 8.30 -7.76
C MET A 70 -13.52 9.43 -7.21
N ASP A 71 -14.10 10.43 -6.55
CA ASP A 71 -13.32 11.45 -5.84
C ASP A 71 -12.32 10.80 -4.88
N VAL A 72 -11.11 11.35 -4.77
CA VAL A 72 -10.03 10.71 -4.01
C VAL A 72 -10.38 10.51 -2.53
N LYS A 73 -11.13 11.43 -1.92
CA LYS A 73 -11.51 11.32 -0.51
C LYS A 73 -12.61 10.28 -0.31
N GLU A 74 -13.57 10.21 -1.24
CA GLU A 74 -14.61 9.19 -1.23
C GLU A 74 -14.01 7.80 -1.48
N CYS A 75 -13.13 7.69 -2.47
CA CYS A 75 -12.42 6.46 -2.80
C CYS A 75 -11.60 5.97 -1.62
N PHE A 76 -10.88 6.87 -0.95
CA PHE A 76 -10.15 6.57 0.27
C PHE A 76 -11.06 5.98 1.36
N LYS A 77 -12.22 6.60 1.63
CA LYS A 77 -13.19 6.08 2.62
C LYS A 77 -13.69 4.68 2.27
N GLU A 78 -14.03 4.44 1.00
CA GLU A 78 -14.48 3.13 0.52
C GLU A 78 -13.37 2.08 0.66
N MET A 79 -12.13 2.40 0.25
CA MET A 79 -11.00 1.47 0.33
C MET A 79 -10.63 1.14 1.77
N LEU A 80 -10.65 2.13 2.66
CA LEU A 80 -10.53 1.89 4.09
C LEU A 80 -11.63 0.94 4.55
N SER A 81 -12.89 1.21 4.20
CA SER A 81 -14.03 0.41 4.65
C SER A 81 -13.94 -1.05 4.19
N ILE A 82 -13.37 -1.30 3.02
CA ILE A 82 -13.06 -2.65 2.52
C ILE A 82 -11.92 -3.29 3.34
N ARG A 83 -10.82 -2.55 3.55
CA ARG A 83 -9.59 -3.08 4.12
C ARG A 83 -9.62 -3.24 5.65
N TYR A 84 -10.34 -2.36 6.34
CA TYR A 84 -10.34 -2.21 7.79
C TYR A 84 -11.74 -2.07 8.38
N LEU A 85 -12.74 -2.72 7.79
CA LEU A 85 -14.14 -2.69 8.22
C LEU A 85 -14.33 -2.65 9.75
N ASN A 86 -13.69 -3.55 10.51
CA ASN A 86 -13.81 -3.66 11.98
C ASN A 86 -13.12 -2.52 12.74
N PHE A 87 -12.24 -1.76 12.10
CA PHE A 87 -11.44 -0.70 12.72
C PHE A 87 -11.88 0.71 12.31
N ILE A 88 -12.96 0.84 11.53
CA ILE A 88 -13.48 2.11 11.03
C ILE A 88 -14.77 2.48 11.74
N ALA A 89 -14.83 3.72 12.23
CA ALA A 89 -16.02 4.30 12.85
C ALA A 89 -15.99 5.83 12.70
N GLU A 90 -17.11 6.52 12.94
CA GLU A 90 -17.11 7.99 13.01
C GLU A 90 -16.51 8.48 14.34
N ASN A 91 -16.62 7.68 15.41
CA ASN A 91 -16.12 7.99 16.74
C ASN A 91 -15.81 6.73 17.57
N GLU A 92 -15.16 6.91 18.72
CA GLU A 92 -14.72 5.82 19.60
C GLU A 92 -15.88 5.01 20.19
N ALA A 93 -17.01 5.64 20.53
CA ALA A 93 -18.16 4.91 21.07
C ALA A 93 -18.76 3.95 20.03
N GLU A 94 -18.93 4.41 18.79
CA GLU A 94 -19.34 3.56 17.67
C GLU A 94 -18.34 2.43 17.41
N TYR A 95 -17.03 2.69 17.56
CA TYR A 95 -16.01 1.65 17.43
C TYR A 95 -16.14 0.58 18.53
N MET A 96 -16.35 0.97 19.78
CA MET A 96 -16.48 0.05 20.91
C MET A 96 -17.76 -0.80 20.85
N ASP A 97 -18.84 -0.25 20.29
CA ASP A 97 -20.12 -0.93 20.12
C ASP A 97 -20.18 -1.80 18.85
N LYS A 98 -19.13 -1.79 18.03
CA LYS A 98 -19.12 -2.47 16.73
C LYS A 98 -18.99 -3.98 16.87
N GLU A 99 -19.90 -4.72 16.25
CA GLU A 99 -19.77 -6.17 16.14
C GLU A 99 -18.61 -6.54 15.21
N TRP A 100 -17.83 -7.54 15.63
CA TRP A 100 -16.71 -8.05 14.84
C TRP A 100 -17.22 -8.86 13.64
N ILE A 101 -16.88 -8.41 12.44
CA ILE A 101 -17.23 -9.11 11.20
C ILE A 101 -16.06 -10.00 10.80
N TYR A 102 -16.34 -11.29 10.52
CA TYR A 102 -15.34 -12.20 9.97
C TYR A 102 -15.18 -11.98 8.47
N TYR A 103 -13.94 -11.73 8.04
CA TYR A 103 -13.60 -11.37 6.67
C TYR A 103 -13.45 -12.57 5.74
N ASP A 104 -13.67 -12.32 4.45
CA ASP A 104 -13.17 -13.15 3.36
C ASP A 104 -11.89 -12.53 2.74
N TYR A 105 -11.29 -13.22 1.77
CA TYR A 105 -10.04 -12.80 1.12
C TYR A 105 -10.15 -11.47 0.33
N ASN A 106 -11.34 -10.91 0.12
CA ASN A 106 -11.54 -9.70 -0.70
C ASN A 106 -11.02 -8.42 -0.02
N GLU A 107 -10.68 -8.43 1.26
CA GLU A 107 -10.20 -7.24 1.98
C GLU A 107 -8.84 -6.71 1.48
N PHE A 108 -8.04 -7.57 0.83
CA PHE A 108 -6.72 -7.22 0.29
C PHE A 108 -6.73 -6.91 -1.21
N ILE A 109 -7.90 -6.95 -1.85
CA ILE A 109 -8.04 -6.95 -3.30
C ILE A 109 -7.41 -5.73 -4.00
N TYR A 110 -7.39 -4.57 -3.33
CA TYR A 110 -6.74 -3.35 -3.82
C TYR A 110 -5.43 -3.02 -3.09
N SER A 111 -5.03 -3.82 -2.09
CA SER A 111 -3.83 -3.55 -1.28
C SER A 111 -2.56 -3.75 -2.11
N ALA A 112 -1.79 -2.68 -2.23
CA ALA A 112 -0.54 -2.62 -2.98
C ALA A 112 0.68 -2.41 -2.05
N ASN A 113 0.51 -2.71 -0.77
CA ASN A 113 1.56 -2.56 0.23
C ASN A 113 2.71 -3.54 0.04
N LEU A 114 3.91 -3.05 0.35
CA LEU A 114 5.06 -3.90 0.66
C LEU A 114 4.92 -4.44 2.09
N GLY A 115 5.56 -5.58 2.40
CA GLY A 115 5.29 -6.42 3.57
C GLY A 115 5.59 -5.82 4.95
N SER A 116 5.93 -4.54 5.03
CA SER A 116 6.28 -3.82 6.26
C SER A 116 5.10 -3.08 6.91
N SER A 117 3.86 -3.29 6.45
CA SER A 117 2.72 -2.42 6.79
C SER A 117 1.92 -2.83 8.02
N LEU A 118 2.45 -3.67 8.93
CA LEU A 118 1.61 -4.27 9.95
C LEU A 118 1.65 -3.65 11.35
N PHE A 119 2.72 -3.02 11.84
CA PHE A 119 2.70 -2.35 13.16
C PHE A 119 3.77 -1.22 13.27
N GLY A 120 3.34 0.02 13.52
CA GLY A 120 4.15 1.25 13.67
C GLY A 120 3.28 2.48 14.03
N GLU A 121 3.88 3.62 14.38
CA GLU A 121 3.15 4.86 14.72
C GLU A 121 2.59 5.55 13.46
N ASP A 122 3.36 5.54 12.37
CA ASP A 122 2.94 5.98 11.05
C ASP A 122 2.75 4.80 10.09
N ARG A 123 1.49 4.49 9.74
CA ARG A 123 1.16 3.50 8.71
C ARG A 123 1.02 4.17 7.35
N TYR A 124 1.78 3.69 6.38
CA TYR A 124 1.63 4.06 4.98
C TYR A 124 0.99 2.92 4.22
N ASP A 125 -0.22 3.15 3.77
CA ASP A 125 -0.92 2.20 2.93
C ASP A 125 -1.02 2.72 1.50
N LEU A 126 -0.94 1.79 0.56
CA LEU A 126 -1.02 2.02 -0.87
C LEU A 126 -2.12 1.13 -1.44
N PHE A 127 -3.02 1.73 -2.20
CA PHE A 127 -4.02 1.04 -2.99
C PHE A 127 -3.72 1.17 -4.48
N CYS A 128 -4.02 0.12 -5.25
CA CYS A 128 -3.85 0.08 -6.69
C CYS A 128 -5.17 -0.34 -7.37
N ILE A 129 -5.66 0.49 -8.28
CA ILE A 129 -6.94 0.32 -8.96
C ILE A 129 -6.72 0.47 -10.46
N GLY A 130 -7.12 -0.52 -11.26
CA GLY A 130 -6.97 -0.47 -12.70
C GLY A 130 -8.17 0.15 -13.42
N TYR A 131 -7.92 0.71 -14.61
CA TYR A 131 -8.94 0.94 -15.64
C TYR A 131 -8.27 1.13 -17.01
N LYS A 132 -8.73 0.42 -18.04
CA LYS A 132 -8.33 0.60 -19.46
C LYS A 132 -6.85 0.95 -19.71
N GLY A 133 -5.93 0.09 -19.28
CA GLY A 133 -4.49 0.27 -19.53
C GLY A 133 -3.78 1.24 -18.60
N GLU A 134 -4.50 1.82 -17.64
CA GLU A 134 -3.98 2.71 -16.61
C GLU A 134 -4.22 2.11 -15.23
N VAL A 135 -3.45 2.60 -14.26
CA VAL A 135 -3.62 2.30 -12.84
C VAL A 135 -3.60 3.60 -12.05
N ARG A 136 -4.55 3.71 -11.14
CA ARG A 136 -4.63 4.76 -10.13
C ARG A 136 -4.03 4.20 -8.85
N LEU A 137 -3.06 4.91 -8.31
CA LEU A 137 -2.39 4.61 -7.05
C LEU A 137 -2.78 5.66 -6.04
N ILE A 138 -3.29 5.23 -4.89
CA ILE A 138 -3.72 6.11 -3.80
C ILE A 138 -2.95 5.69 -2.56
N SER A 139 -2.22 6.63 -1.98
CA SER A 139 -1.48 6.45 -0.74
C SER A 139 -2.06 7.31 0.36
N TYR A 140 -1.89 6.84 1.60
CA TYR A 140 -2.29 7.61 2.77
C TYR A 140 -1.40 7.29 3.97
N LYS A 141 -1.17 8.31 4.78
CA LYS A 141 -0.53 8.22 6.09
C LYS A 141 -1.59 8.15 7.19
N ILE A 142 -1.53 7.13 8.05
CA ILE A 142 -2.39 7.01 9.24
C ILE A 142 -1.57 6.99 10.51
N ALA A 143 -2.01 7.77 11.50
CA ALA A 143 -1.67 7.56 12.90
C ALA A 143 -2.77 6.74 13.58
N ASN A 144 -2.41 5.76 14.42
CA ASN A 144 -3.27 5.06 15.39
C ASN A 144 -4.02 3.78 14.93
N THR A 145 -4.49 3.02 15.92
CA THR A 145 -5.11 1.68 15.82
C THR A 145 -6.61 1.68 15.47
N TYR A 146 -7.31 2.82 15.58
CA TYR A 146 -8.70 2.99 15.12
C TYR A 146 -8.81 4.16 14.13
N PHE A 147 -9.69 4.02 13.13
CA PHE A 147 -9.81 4.94 12.00
C PHE A 147 -11.07 5.78 12.10
N SER A 148 -10.93 7.04 12.54
CA SER A 148 -12.04 8.00 12.49
C SER A 148 -12.21 8.57 11.10
N LEU A 149 -13.36 8.33 10.46
CA LEU A 149 -13.72 8.96 9.17
C LEU A 149 -14.12 10.43 9.31
N LYS A 150 -14.45 10.87 10.53
CA LYS A 150 -14.87 12.24 10.84
C LYS A 150 -13.78 13.28 10.57
N TYR A 151 -12.51 12.92 10.79
CA TYR A 151 -11.37 13.84 10.72
C TYR A 151 -10.47 13.57 9.54
N LEU A 152 -11.02 13.50 8.32
CA LEU A 152 -10.22 13.23 7.12
C LEU A 152 -9.00 14.15 6.92
N LYS A 153 -9.05 15.38 7.46
CA LYS A 153 -7.95 16.35 7.40
C LYS A 153 -6.66 15.87 8.08
N GLN A 154 -6.73 14.86 8.95
CA GLN A 154 -5.56 14.28 9.59
C GLN A 154 -4.81 13.30 8.68
N TYR A 155 -5.44 12.83 7.60
CA TYR A 155 -4.79 11.92 6.65
C TYR A 155 -4.17 12.73 5.52
N GLU A 156 -2.89 12.47 5.27
CA GLU A 156 -2.23 12.95 4.06
C GLU A 156 -2.54 11.97 2.92
N ILE A 157 -3.45 12.35 2.02
CA ILE A 157 -3.89 11.52 0.89
C ILE A 157 -3.18 12.02 -0.37
N ASN A 158 -2.38 11.15 -0.98
CA ASN A 158 -1.71 11.42 -2.25
C ASN A 158 -2.16 10.40 -3.30
N GLU A 159 -2.31 10.85 -4.54
CA GLU A 159 -2.66 9.97 -5.66
C GLU A 159 -1.85 10.27 -6.92
N CYS A 160 -1.66 9.27 -7.76
CA CYS A 160 -1.14 9.42 -9.10
C CYS A 160 -1.78 8.40 -10.04
N ILE A 161 -1.67 8.66 -11.34
CA ILE A 161 -2.08 7.72 -12.40
C ILE A 161 -0.84 7.42 -13.24
N ILE A 162 -0.57 6.13 -13.46
CA ILE A 162 0.48 5.66 -14.36
C ILE A 162 -0.08 4.62 -15.33
N LYS A 163 0.69 4.27 -16.36
CA LYS A 163 0.29 3.20 -17.30
C LYS A 163 0.50 1.82 -16.67
N LYS A 164 -0.37 0.85 -16.99
CA LYS A 164 -0.22 -0.55 -16.54
C LYS A 164 1.14 -1.14 -16.91
N ASN A 165 1.60 -0.88 -18.14
CA ASN A 165 2.91 -1.36 -18.60
C ASN A 165 4.11 -0.72 -17.87
N GLU A 166 3.93 0.44 -17.24
CA GLU A 166 4.93 1.06 -16.39
C GLU A 166 4.99 0.33 -15.05
N LEU A 167 3.81 0.04 -14.45
CA LEU A 167 3.70 -0.76 -13.24
C LEU A 167 4.28 -2.17 -13.43
N GLU A 168 3.95 -2.85 -14.53
CA GLU A 168 4.50 -4.18 -14.87
C GLU A 168 6.04 -4.18 -14.91
N LYS A 169 6.66 -3.14 -15.46
CA LYS A 169 8.12 -2.99 -15.46
C LYS A 169 8.68 -2.79 -14.07
N ILE A 170 7.97 -2.06 -13.20
CA ILE A 170 8.37 -1.86 -11.80
C ILE A 170 8.32 -3.20 -11.06
N VAL A 171 7.21 -3.93 -11.18
CA VAL A 171 7.00 -5.26 -10.56
C VAL A 171 8.09 -6.24 -11.00
N CYS A 172 8.30 -6.39 -12.31
CA CYS A 172 9.31 -7.28 -12.86
C CYS A 172 10.72 -6.99 -12.32
N LYS A 173 11.09 -5.70 -12.20
CA LYS A 173 12.39 -5.31 -11.64
C LYS A 173 12.54 -5.67 -10.17
N ILE A 174 11.47 -5.61 -9.37
CA ILE A 174 11.50 -5.98 -7.96
C ILE A 174 11.62 -7.49 -7.78
N GLU A 175 10.86 -8.28 -8.54
CA GLU A 175 10.93 -9.74 -8.47
C GLU A 175 12.35 -10.25 -8.73
N HIS A 176 13.03 -9.63 -9.69
CA HIS A 176 14.41 -9.95 -10.09
C HIS A 176 15.48 -9.13 -9.34
N ALA A 177 15.10 -8.35 -8.32
CA ALA A 177 16.03 -7.56 -7.54
C ALA A 177 17.00 -8.48 -6.77
N ALA A 178 18.29 -8.23 -6.91
CA ALA A 178 19.34 -8.86 -6.13
C ALA A 178 20.30 -7.78 -5.62
N PHE A 179 20.72 -7.90 -4.37
CA PHE A 179 21.78 -7.06 -3.82
C PHE A 179 23.10 -7.79 -4.00
N ASN A 180 24.07 -7.08 -4.59
CA ASN A 180 25.45 -7.54 -4.74
C ASN A 180 26.26 -7.17 -3.49
#